data_AF-A0A6G0J747-F1
#
_entry.id   AF-A0A6G0J747-F1
#
_cell.length_a   1.000
_cell.length_b   1.000
_cell.length_c   1.000
_cell.angle_alpha   90.00
_cell.angle_beta   90.00
_cell.angle_gamma   90.00
#
_symmetry.space_group_name_H-M   'P 1'
#
loop_
_entity.id
_entity.type
_entity.pdbx_description
1 polymer ?
#
loop_
_entity_poly.entity_id
_entity_poly.type
_entity_poly.pdbx_seq_one_letter_code
_entity_poly.pdbx_strand_id
1 'polypeptide(L)'
;MALQDQHEIQAINQIAESLDSGERRVIFYLCESFDTDNSVTCMKDMLKHKVTSHDTSDLFLTELMWQLRRYDILRKVFQTSREEVARILKYRHVLSRFRVLMANISEDMVNEDMNRAKFLLSSTLAREKLEKAKSFLDLIIELEKLDVVSPERVDFLEECLRNIDRIDLAKKVTAYKLQVGISEQHLPQTQRGRSPRPFSAPNGTYPPQPARRALSCHSESLPVPIRREQSRQSQQELYKFNTNPRGVCVIIDCVGNDGDMLEQTFKALHFNVILHKWLSVEETLSAFREIVRQREVLERADGFVCCIISRGTESHLLGTDLYNRGLGLDNVRRLFTAEACPMLAGKPKLFFIQRYTHPRVSALCQDVPSG
;
A
#
# COMPACT_ATOMS: atom_id res chain seq x y z
N MET A 1 -28.96 -10.32 13.39
CA MET A 1 -28.78 -9.88 12.00
C MET A 1 -29.96 -9.04 11.55
N ALA A 2 -31.20 -9.54 11.51
CA ALA A 2 -32.37 -8.78 10.99
C ALA A 2 -32.69 -7.42 11.67
N LEU A 3 -32.40 -7.24 12.97
CA LEU A 3 -32.66 -5.98 13.69
C LEU A 3 -31.61 -4.89 13.40
N GLN A 4 -30.35 -5.27 13.13
CA GLN A 4 -29.26 -4.34 12.82
C GLN A 4 -29.51 -3.71 11.43
N ASP A 5 -29.87 -4.54 10.45
CA ASP A 5 -30.20 -4.11 9.09
C ASP A 5 -31.36 -3.10 9.05
N GLN A 6 -32.36 -3.26 9.93
CA GLN A 6 -33.54 -2.40 9.94
C GLN A 6 -33.24 -0.98 10.48
N HIS A 7 -32.37 -0.87 11.48
CA HIS A 7 -31.93 0.43 12.00
C HIS A 7 -31.06 1.18 10.98
N GLU A 8 -30.16 0.48 10.29
CA GLU A 8 -29.30 1.05 9.25
C GLU A 8 -30.09 1.57 8.05
N ILE A 9 -31.07 0.79 7.57
CA ILE A 9 -31.96 1.21 6.48
C ILE A 9 -32.75 2.47 6.88
N GLN A 10 -33.22 2.54 8.13
CA GLN A 10 -33.93 3.71 8.64
C GLN A 10 -32.99 4.93 8.74
N ALA A 11 -31.75 4.75 9.17
CA ALA A 11 -30.74 5.80 9.22
C ALA A 11 -30.46 6.36 7.81
N ILE A 12 -30.22 5.49 6.84
CA ILE A 12 -30.00 5.86 5.43
C ILE A 12 -31.19 6.69 4.90
N ASN A 13 -32.41 6.26 5.20
CA ASN A 13 -33.61 6.97 4.76
C ASN A 13 -33.68 8.39 5.33
N GLN A 14 -33.44 8.54 6.65
CA GLN A 14 -33.46 9.84 7.31
C GLN A 14 -32.34 10.76 6.82
N ILE A 15 -31.14 10.22 6.58
CA ILE A 15 -30.01 10.97 6.04
C ILE A 15 -30.37 11.50 4.66
N ALA A 16 -30.78 10.62 3.74
CA ALA A 16 -31.04 11.01 2.36
C ALA A 16 -32.15 12.07 2.23
N GLU A 17 -33.13 12.07 3.13
CA GLU A 17 -34.20 13.07 3.19
C GLU A 17 -33.76 14.40 3.84
N SER A 18 -32.72 14.39 4.67
CA SER A 18 -32.25 15.57 5.41
C SER A 18 -31.18 16.38 4.67
N LEU A 19 -30.70 15.90 3.52
CA LEU A 19 -29.62 16.52 2.74
C LEU A 19 -30.14 17.25 1.50
N ASP A 20 -29.59 18.43 1.25
CA ASP A 20 -29.86 19.20 0.05
C ASP A 20 -29.17 18.61 -1.20
N SER A 21 -29.42 19.22 -2.37
CA SER A 21 -28.87 18.70 -3.64
C SER A 21 -27.35 18.84 -3.77
N GLY A 22 -26.75 19.83 -3.11
CA GLY A 22 -25.31 20.06 -3.08
C GLY A 22 -24.62 19.09 -2.14
N GLU A 23 -25.14 18.94 -0.93
CA GLU A 23 -24.67 17.95 0.06
C GLU A 23 -24.71 16.53 -0.52
N ARG A 24 -25.81 16.18 -1.20
CA ARG A 24 -25.93 14.88 -1.89
C ARG A 24 -24.83 14.68 -2.93
N ARG A 25 -24.52 15.69 -3.75
CA ARG A 25 -23.42 15.60 -4.73
C ARG A 25 -22.07 15.33 -4.06
N VAL A 26 -21.79 15.98 -2.93
CA VAL A 26 -20.57 15.72 -2.17
C VAL A 26 -20.53 14.28 -1.65
N ILE A 27 -21.66 13.74 -1.18
CA ILE A 27 -21.73 12.34 -0.74
C ILE A 27 -21.47 11.37 -1.89
N PHE A 28 -22.07 11.57 -3.07
CA PHE A 28 -21.80 10.73 -4.24
C PHE A 28 -20.30 10.70 -4.56
N TYR A 29 -19.66 11.87 -4.57
CA TYR A 29 -18.21 11.98 -4.78
C TYR A 29 -17.40 11.25 -3.70
N LEU A 30 -17.71 11.45 -2.41
CA LEU A 30 -17.02 10.80 -1.29
C LEU A 30 -17.18 9.27 -1.34
N CYS A 31 -18.31 8.78 -1.86
CA CYS A 31 -18.60 7.37 -2.06
C CYS A 31 -17.99 6.78 -3.35
N GLU A 32 -17.28 7.59 -4.14
CA GLU A 32 -16.72 7.20 -5.45
C GLU A 32 -17.80 6.70 -6.41
N SER A 33 -19.03 7.24 -6.29
CA SER A 33 -20.07 7.05 -7.29
C SER A 33 -20.12 8.25 -8.23
N PHE A 34 -20.14 7.95 -9.53
CA PHE A 34 -20.18 8.94 -10.61
C PHE A 34 -21.59 9.11 -11.19
N ASP A 35 -22.62 8.65 -10.47
CA ASP A 35 -24.01 8.83 -10.87
C ASP A 35 -24.32 10.33 -11.00
N THR A 36 -24.81 10.73 -12.18
CA THR A 36 -25.23 12.11 -12.41
C THR A 36 -26.58 12.41 -11.76
N ASP A 37 -27.35 11.37 -11.42
CA ASP A 37 -28.59 11.50 -10.68
C ASP A 37 -28.29 11.62 -9.18
N ASN A 38 -28.43 12.82 -8.65
CA ASN A 38 -28.30 13.08 -7.22
C ASN A 38 -29.64 13.00 -6.47
N SER A 39 -30.65 12.31 -7.02
CA SER A 39 -31.96 12.12 -6.40
C SER A 39 -31.85 11.43 -5.03
N VAL A 40 -32.85 11.68 -4.17
CA VAL A 40 -32.93 11.05 -2.85
C VAL A 40 -32.99 9.51 -2.99
N THR A 41 -33.72 9.01 -4.00
CA THR A 41 -33.85 7.58 -4.28
C THR A 41 -32.51 6.98 -4.69
N CYS A 42 -31.82 7.57 -5.67
CA CYS A 42 -30.51 7.09 -6.11
C CYS A 42 -29.50 7.08 -4.95
N MET A 43 -29.51 8.13 -4.11
CA MET A 43 -28.65 8.18 -2.94
C MET A 43 -28.95 7.07 -1.93
N LYS A 44 -30.23 6.79 -1.64
CA LYS A 44 -30.63 5.70 -0.74
C LYS A 44 -30.11 4.36 -1.24
N ASP A 45 -30.23 4.09 -2.53
CA ASP A 45 -29.79 2.82 -3.11
C ASP A 45 -28.27 2.70 -3.14
N MET A 46 -27.56 3.78 -3.48
CA MET A 46 -26.09 3.84 -3.39
C MET A 46 -25.61 3.62 -1.94
N LEU A 47 -26.21 4.30 -0.96
CA LEU A 47 -25.84 4.13 0.45
C LEU A 47 -26.12 2.71 0.93
N LYS A 48 -27.29 2.13 0.60
CA LYS A 48 -27.61 0.74 0.94
C LYS A 48 -26.55 -0.21 0.40
N HIS A 49 -26.19 -0.09 -0.87
CA HIS A 49 -25.16 -0.94 -1.48
C HIS A 49 -23.79 -0.78 -0.79
N LYS A 50 -23.39 0.45 -0.47
CA LYS A 50 -22.10 0.71 0.22
C LYS A 50 -22.10 0.21 1.67
N VAL A 51 -23.23 0.32 2.36
CA VAL A 51 -23.40 -0.11 3.75
C VAL A 51 -23.43 -1.63 3.86
N THR A 52 -24.15 -2.34 2.99
CA THR A 52 -24.16 -3.82 2.97
C THR A 52 -22.81 -4.43 2.61
N SER A 53 -21.92 -3.64 1.99
CA SER A 53 -20.57 -4.06 1.61
C SER A 53 -19.51 -3.79 2.70
N HIS A 54 -19.88 -3.18 3.83
CA HIS A 54 -18.92 -2.73 4.86
C HIS A 54 -19.30 -3.27 6.25
N ASP A 55 -18.37 -4.00 6.88
CA ASP A 55 -18.43 -4.39 8.31
C ASP A 55 -18.43 -3.18 9.29
N THR A 56 -18.45 -1.95 8.76
CA THR A 56 -18.37 -0.69 9.50
C THR A 56 -19.40 0.33 9.01
N SER A 57 -20.62 -0.15 8.74
CA SER A 57 -21.79 0.60 8.27
C SER A 57 -22.01 1.91 9.03
N ASP A 58 -22.12 1.83 10.36
CA ASP A 58 -22.38 2.99 11.23
C ASP A 58 -21.23 4.00 11.18
N LEU A 59 -19.97 3.54 11.21
CA LEU A 59 -18.81 4.42 11.12
C LEU A 59 -18.74 5.13 9.77
N PHE A 60 -19.09 4.44 8.69
CA PHE A 60 -19.10 5.01 7.35
C PHE A 60 -20.13 6.13 7.22
N LEU A 61 -21.38 5.90 7.64
CA LEU A 61 -22.41 6.93 7.61
C LEU A 61 -22.08 8.09 8.56
N THR A 62 -21.52 7.78 9.75
CA THR A 62 -21.07 8.78 10.71
C THR A 62 -19.94 9.66 10.15
N GLU A 63 -18.96 9.06 9.48
CA GLU A 63 -17.87 9.82 8.84
C GLU A 63 -18.38 10.68 7.69
N LEU A 64 -19.32 10.19 6.87
CA LEU A 64 -19.95 11.00 5.82
C LEU A 64 -20.63 12.26 6.40
N MET A 65 -21.41 12.10 7.47
CA MET A 65 -22.08 13.23 8.12
C MET A 65 -21.07 14.18 8.80
N TRP A 66 -19.97 13.64 9.30
CA TRP A 66 -18.85 14.43 9.81
C TRP A 66 -18.23 15.30 8.72
N GLN A 67 -17.95 14.74 7.54
CA GLN A 67 -17.36 15.49 6.43
C GLN A 67 -18.30 16.59 5.90
N LEU A 68 -19.61 16.36 5.90
CA LEU A 68 -20.60 17.39 5.59
C LEU A 68 -20.82 18.42 6.71
N ARG A 69 -20.19 18.24 7.88
CA ARG A 69 -20.42 19.05 9.10
C ARG A 69 -21.88 19.04 9.59
N ARG A 70 -22.65 18.01 9.23
CA ARG A 70 -24.05 17.81 9.65
C ARG A 70 -24.14 17.14 11.01
N TYR A 71 -23.64 17.84 12.02
CA TYR A 71 -23.63 17.39 13.41
C TYR A 71 -25.05 17.28 14.02
N ASP A 72 -26.03 17.96 13.42
CA ASP A 72 -27.45 17.79 13.72
C ASP A 72 -27.93 16.37 13.40
N ILE A 73 -27.55 15.83 12.24
CA ILE A 73 -27.88 14.46 11.83
C ILE A 73 -27.16 13.45 12.72
N LEU A 74 -25.89 13.70 13.07
CA LEU A 74 -25.13 12.84 14.00
C LEU A 74 -25.85 12.66 15.34
N ARG A 75 -26.35 13.75 15.93
CA ARG A 75 -27.10 13.69 17.18
C ARG A 75 -28.45 13.00 17.02
N LYS A 76 -29.16 13.28 15.93
CA LYS A 76 -30.52 12.81 15.70
C LYS A 76 -30.59 11.33 15.32
N VAL A 77 -29.72 10.89 14.41
CA VAL A 77 -29.75 9.56 13.80
C VAL A 77 -28.83 8.59 14.53
N PHE A 78 -27.59 9.00 14.82
CA PHE A 78 -26.55 8.15 15.42
C PHE A 78 -26.41 8.32 16.93
N GLN A 79 -27.21 9.22 17.53
CA GLN A 79 -27.17 9.53 18.96
C GLN A 79 -25.75 9.82 19.48
N THR A 80 -24.90 10.38 18.61
CA THR A 80 -23.46 10.57 18.87
C THR A 80 -23.11 12.05 18.81
N SER A 81 -22.20 12.48 19.69
CA SER A 81 -21.72 13.87 19.74
C SER A 81 -20.56 14.13 18.78
N ARG A 82 -20.34 15.39 18.43
CA ARG A 82 -19.19 15.81 17.61
C ARG A 82 -17.87 15.40 18.28
N GLU A 83 -17.77 15.52 19.59
CA GLU A 83 -16.56 15.22 20.35
C GLU A 83 -16.26 13.71 20.39
N GLU A 84 -17.30 12.87 20.36
CA GLU A 84 -17.16 11.43 20.24
C GLU A 84 -16.69 11.04 18.82
N VAL A 85 -17.36 11.54 17.78
CA VAL A 85 -16.95 11.27 16.40
C VAL A 85 -15.53 11.75 16.12
N ALA A 86 -15.15 12.94 16.62
CA ALA A 86 -13.79 13.47 16.48
C ALA A 86 -12.74 12.52 17.07
N ARG A 87 -13.04 11.90 18.22
CA ARG A 87 -12.14 10.94 18.88
C ARG A 87 -12.02 9.64 18.07
N ILE A 88 -13.12 9.14 17.52
CA ILE A 88 -13.12 7.94 16.68
C ILE A 88 -12.33 8.19 15.39
N LEU A 89 -12.65 9.29 14.69
CA LEU A 89 -12.02 9.63 13.42
C LEU A 89 -10.55 10.00 13.57
N LYS A 90 -10.07 10.35 14.76
CA LYS A 90 -8.62 10.56 14.98
C LYS A 90 -7.78 9.32 14.64
N TYR A 91 -8.33 8.12 14.86
CA TYR A 91 -7.60 6.86 14.70
C TYR A 91 -8.11 6.01 13.54
N ARG A 92 -9.38 6.19 13.14
CA ARG A 92 -10.03 5.33 12.17
C ARG A 92 -10.80 6.15 11.14
N HIS A 93 -10.37 6.04 9.89
CA HIS A 93 -11.05 6.62 8.73
C HIS A 93 -11.45 5.51 7.77
N VAL A 94 -12.65 5.61 7.21
CA VAL A 94 -13.18 4.69 6.22
C VAL A 94 -13.38 5.34 4.86
N LEU A 95 -13.41 6.67 4.77
CA LEU A 95 -13.43 7.41 3.52
C LEU A 95 -12.03 7.60 2.92
N SER A 96 -11.99 7.73 1.58
CA SER A 96 -10.74 8.02 0.86
C SER A 96 -10.19 9.39 1.27
N ARG A 97 -8.93 9.42 1.73
CA ARG A 97 -8.24 10.66 2.14
C ARG A 97 -8.19 11.69 1.01
N PHE A 98 -7.98 11.22 -0.22
CA PHE A 98 -7.98 12.06 -1.41
C PHE A 98 -9.37 12.67 -1.63
N ARG A 99 -10.43 11.86 -1.60
CA ARG A 99 -11.81 12.35 -1.80
C ARG A 99 -12.19 13.38 -0.72
N VAL A 100 -11.85 13.11 0.53
CA VAL A 100 -12.07 14.04 1.65
C VAL A 100 -11.31 15.35 1.44
N LEU A 101 -10.05 15.28 1.00
CA LEU A 101 -9.26 16.48 0.70
C LEU A 101 -9.92 17.33 -0.39
N MET A 102 -10.33 16.73 -1.50
CA MET A 102 -10.94 17.46 -2.62
C MET A 102 -12.29 18.09 -2.24
N ALA A 103 -13.11 17.38 -1.46
CA ALA A 103 -14.36 17.92 -0.92
C ALA A 103 -14.09 19.13 0.00
N ASN A 104 -13.12 19.02 0.91
CA ASN A 104 -12.75 20.11 1.82
C ASN A 104 -12.20 21.34 1.09
N ILE A 105 -11.34 21.12 0.08
CA ILE A 105 -10.82 22.21 -0.77
C ILE A 105 -11.97 22.89 -1.51
N SER A 106 -12.92 22.10 -2.05
CA SER A 106 -14.08 22.65 -2.73
C SER A 106 -15.04 23.41 -1.80
N GLU A 107 -15.16 23.01 -0.53
CA GLU A 107 -15.95 23.74 0.48
C GLU A 107 -15.34 25.12 0.78
N ASP A 108 -14.01 25.18 0.86
CA ASP A 108 -13.27 26.42 1.16
C ASP A 108 -13.06 27.34 -0.06
N MET A 109 -13.56 26.96 -1.24
CA MET A 109 -13.46 27.75 -2.49
C MET A 109 -14.62 28.73 -2.63
N VAL A 110 -14.33 30.03 -2.59
CA VAL A 110 -15.33 31.07 -2.88
C VAL A 110 -15.50 31.30 -4.38
N ASN A 111 -16.59 31.96 -4.79
CA ASN A 111 -16.92 32.18 -6.21
C ASN A 111 -15.85 32.93 -7.00
N GLU A 112 -15.15 33.89 -6.38
CA GLU A 112 -14.08 34.63 -7.05
C GLU A 112 -12.91 33.71 -7.39
N ASP A 113 -12.44 32.94 -6.40
CA ASP A 113 -11.38 31.96 -6.59
C ASP A 113 -11.79 30.88 -7.61
N MET A 114 -13.07 30.48 -7.63
CA MET A 114 -13.61 29.55 -8.62
C MET A 114 -13.43 30.07 -10.05
N ASN A 115 -13.73 31.35 -10.28
CA ASN A 115 -13.58 31.96 -11.59
C ASN A 115 -12.12 32.05 -12.02
N ARG A 116 -11.21 32.36 -11.07
CA ARG A 116 -9.76 32.31 -11.32
C ARG A 116 -9.31 30.89 -11.67
N ALA A 117 -9.79 29.89 -10.95
CA ALA A 117 -9.49 28.49 -11.25
C ALA A 117 -10.03 28.08 -12.64
N LYS A 118 -11.27 28.45 -12.99
CA LYS A 118 -11.82 28.20 -14.34
C LYS A 118 -10.98 28.85 -15.43
N PHE A 119 -10.48 30.06 -15.19
CA PHE A 119 -9.60 30.77 -16.11
C PHE A 119 -8.27 30.03 -16.31
N LEU A 120 -7.61 29.60 -15.24
CA LEU A 120 -6.37 28.83 -15.34
C LEU A 120 -6.57 27.46 -15.99
N LEU A 121 -7.71 26.81 -15.73
CA LEU A 121 -8.03 25.50 -16.30
C LEU A 121 -8.56 25.58 -17.74
N SER A 122 -8.69 26.79 -18.32
CA SER A 122 -9.16 26.99 -19.70
C SER A 122 -8.27 26.37 -20.77
N SER A 123 -6.98 26.17 -20.47
CA SER A 123 -6.04 25.44 -21.33
C SER A 123 -6.13 23.92 -21.20
N THR A 124 -6.71 23.40 -20.11
CA THR A 124 -6.74 21.96 -19.78
C THR A 124 -8.12 21.35 -20.00
N LEU A 125 -9.18 22.08 -19.66
CA LEU A 125 -10.57 21.67 -19.76
C LEU A 125 -11.27 22.38 -20.92
N ALA A 126 -12.11 21.63 -21.66
CA ALA A 126 -12.95 22.20 -22.69
C ALA A 126 -13.91 23.25 -22.10
N ARG A 127 -14.15 24.34 -22.85
CA ARG A 127 -15.00 25.46 -22.42
C ARG A 127 -16.39 25.01 -21.94
N GLU A 128 -16.99 24.04 -22.63
CA GLU A 128 -18.30 23.48 -22.25
C GLU A 128 -18.32 22.87 -20.85
N LYS A 129 -17.24 22.23 -20.43
CA LYS A 129 -17.12 21.61 -19.09
C LYS A 129 -16.95 22.66 -18.01
N LEU A 130 -16.17 23.71 -18.30
CA LEU A 130 -15.95 24.84 -17.39
C LEU A 130 -17.23 25.65 -17.13
N GLU A 131 -18.05 25.84 -18.16
CA GLU A 131 -19.35 26.52 -18.01
C GLU A 131 -20.35 25.70 -17.20
N LYS A 132 -20.36 24.36 -17.39
CA LYS A 132 -21.27 23.46 -16.65
C LYS A 132 -20.87 23.23 -15.19
N ALA A 133 -19.60 23.40 -14.85
CA ALA A 133 -19.10 23.21 -13.49
C ALA A 133 -19.69 24.24 -12.52
N LYS A 134 -20.40 23.76 -11.49
CA LYS A 134 -21.05 24.59 -10.47
C LYS A 134 -20.19 24.74 -9.21
N SER A 135 -19.30 23.79 -8.98
CA SER A 135 -18.41 23.71 -7.83
C SER A 135 -16.98 23.38 -8.28
N PHE A 136 -16.02 23.55 -7.38
CA PHE A 136 -14.64 23.21 -7.65
C PHE A 136 -14.50 21.70 -7.74
N LEU A 137 -15.32 20.98 -6.96
CA LEU A 137 -15.44 19.53 -7.05
C LEU A 137 -15.80 19.05 -8.47
N ASP A 138 -16.69 19.74 -9.18
CA ASP A 138 -17.01 19.40 -10.58
C ASP A 138 -15.78 19.54 -11.49
N LEU A 139 -14.94 20.56 -11.25
CA LEU A 139 -13.69 20.75 -11.99
C LEU A 139 -12.70 19.61 -11.68
N ILE A 140 -12.57 19.23 -10.40
CA ILE A 140 -11.73 18.10 -10.00
C ILE A 140 -12.19 16.80 -10.67
N ILE A 141 -13.49 16.52 -10.70
CA ILE A 141 -14.03 15.33 -11.38
C ILE A 141 -13.66 15.33 -12.87
N GLU A 142 -13.72 16.47 -13.55
CA GLU A 142 -13.33 16.57 -14.96
C GLU A 142 -11.81 16.43 -15.16
N LEU A 143 -11.00 16.92 -14.23
CA LEU A 143 -9.54 16.72 -14.24
C LEU A 143 -9.15 15.26 -13.96
N GLU A 144 -9.87 14.57 -13.08
CA GLU A 144 -9.70 13.13 -12.82
C GLU A 144 -10.03 12.31 -14.08
N LYS A 145 -11.10 12.65 -14.81
CA LYS A 145 -11.46 11.98 -16.08
C LYS A 145 -10.40 12.14 -17.17
N LEU A 146 -9.63 13.22 -17.13
CA LEU A 146 -8.50 13.47 -18.04
C LEU A 146 -7.18 12.90 -17.51
N ASP A 147 -7.21 12.23 -16.37
CA ASP A 147 -6.03 11.63 -15.75
C ASP A 147 -4.95 12.67 -15.37
N VAL A 148 -5.33 13.95 -15.22
CA VAL A 148 -4.41 15.04 -14.83
C VAL A 148 -4.25 15.10 -13.31
N VAL A 149 -5.31 14.73 -12.58
CA VAL A 149 -5.33 14.69 -11.12
C VAL A 149 -5.73 13.28 -10.67
N SER A 150 -5.00 12.71 -9.72
CA SER A 150 -5.31 11.44 -9.07
C SER A 150 -4.83 11.45 -7.61
N PRO A 151 -5.13 10.43 -6.79
CA PRO A 151 -4.62 10.34 -5.43
C PRO A 151 -3.08 10.42 -5.32
N GLU A 152 -2.37 10.01 -6.37
CA GLU A 152 -0.91 10.03 -6.50
C GLU A 152 -0.40 11.29 -7.22
N ARG A 153 -1.21 11.86 -8.12
CA ARG A 153 -0.85 13.06 -8.91
C ARG A 153 -1.69 14.25 -8.47
N VAL A 154 -1.15 15.00 -7.52
CA VAL A 154 -1.77 16.23 -7.01
C VAL A 154 -0.92 17.48 -7.24
N ASP A 155 0.20 17.36 -7.98
CA ASP A 155 1.10 18.47 -8.28
C ASP A 155 0.45 19.56 -9.12
N PHE A 156 -0.22 19.17 -10.20
CA PHE A 156 -0.96 20.11 -11.04
C PHE A 156 -2.01 20.90 -10.24
N LEU A 157 -2.70 20.23 -9.32
CA LEU A 157 -3.69 20.87 -8.46
C LEU A 157 -3.04 21.83 -7.46
N GLU A 158 -1.94 21.43 -6.82
CA GLU A 158 -1.21 22.31 -5.91
C GLU A 158 -0.73 23.58 -6.63
N GLU A 159 -0.17 23.44 -7.82
CA GLU A 159 0.28 24.57 -8.64
C GLU A 159 -0.89 25.48 -9.04
N CYS A 160 -2.01 24.90 -9.48
CA CYS A 160 -3.23 25.64 -9.78
C CYS A 160 -3.70 26.46 -8.57
N LEU A 161 -3.74 25.86 -7.37
CA LEU A 161 -4.13 26.54 -6.13
C LEU A 161 -3.16 27.67 -5.74
N ARG A 162 -1.85 27.50 -6.00
CA ARG A 162 -0.86 28.56 -5.79
C ARG A 162 -1.07 29.72 -6.75
N ASN A 163 -1.40 29.43 -8.00
CA ASN A 163 -1.58 30.44 -9.05
C ASN A 163 -2.88 31.25 -8.89
N ILE A 164 -3.87 30.75 -8.15
CA ILE A 164 -5.05 31.54 -7.73
C ILE A 164 -4.84 32.27 -6.39
N ASP A 165 -3.62 32.28 -5.86
CA ASP A 165 -3.22 32.85 -4.56
C ASP A 165 -3.85 32.16 -3.33
N ARG A 166 -4.41 30.95 -3.48
CA ARG A 166 -4.93 30.13 -2.37
C ARG A 166 -3.86 29.25 -1.76
N ILE A 167 -2.87 29.93 -1.18
CA ILE A 167 -1.69 29.30 -0.55
C ILE A 167 -2.08 28.42 0.64
N ASP A 168 -3.15 28.75 1.35
CA ASP A 168 -3.73 27.95 2.43
C ASP A 168 -4.21 26.58 1.93
N LEU A 169 -4.92 26.54 0.80
CA LEU A 169 -5.40 25.30 0.18
C LEU A 169 -4.25 24.50 -0.45
N ALA A 170 -3.32 25.18 -1.11
CA ALA A 170 -2.11 24.56 -1.64
C ALA A 170 -1.34 23.84 -0.53
N LYS A 171 -1.18 24.45 0.65
CA LYS A 171 -0.56 23.81 1.83
C LYS A 171 -1.30 22.55 2.29
N LYS A 172 -2.63 22.49 2.20
CA LYS A 172 -3.39 21.26 2.50
C LYS A 172 -3.05 20.15 1.51
N VAL A 173 -2.90 20.48 0.22
CA VAL A 173 -2.44 19.52 -0.80
C VAL A 173 -0.99 19.08 -0.55
N THR A 174 -0.08 20.00 -0.21
CA THR A 174 1.29 19.66 0.17
C THR A 174 1.32 18.74 1.40
N ALA A 175 0.51 19.02 2.42
CA ALA A 175 0.40 18.17 3.61
C ALA A 175 -0.12 16.77 3.28
N TYR A 176 -1.06 16.66 2.35
CA TYR A 176 -1.51 15.38 1.83
C TYR A 176 -0.39 14.64 1.08
N LYS A 177 0.36 15.31 0.19
CA LYS A 177 1.54 14.73 -0.47
C LYS A 177 2.56 14.22 0.53
N LEU A 178 2.85 15.00 1.58
CA LEU A 178 3.73 14.61 2.66
C LEU A 178 3.20 13.38 3.39
N GLN A 179 1.90 13.26 3.65
CA GLN A 179 1.34 12.08 4.32
C GLN A 179 1.35 10.83 3.42
N VAL A 180 1.15 11.02 2.11
CA VAL A 180 1.27 9.95 1.10
C VAL A 180 2.75 9.55 0.92
N GLY A 181 3.69 10.50 1.00
CA GLY A 181 5.14 10.28 0.89
C GLY A 181 5.84 9.88 2.20
N ILE A 182 5.31 10.20 3.38
CA ILE A 182 5.89 9.83 4.70
C ILE A 182 5.57 8.38 5.08
N SER A 183 4.72 7.69 4.31
CA SER A 183 4.68 6.23 4.38
C SER A 183 5.92 5.58 3.72
N GLU A 184 6.77 6.36 3.05
CA GLU A 184 8.06 5.94 2.49
C GLU A 184 9.11 7.07 2.61
N GLN A 185 9.62 7.35 3.83
CA GLN A 185 11.02 7.76 4.12
C GLN A 185 11.17 8.32 5.56
N HIS A 186 12.14 7.78 6.29
CA HIS A 186 12.71 8.19 7.60
C HIS A 186 11.99 7.79 8.92
N LEU A 187 12.45 6.68 9.50
CA LEU A 187 12.82 6.68 10.93
C LEU A 187 14.19 7.35 11.07
N PRO A 188 14.36 8.40 11.90
CA PRO A 188 15.67 8.90 12.26
C PRO A 188 16.38 7.90 13.18
N GLN A 189 17.53 7.40 12.75
CA GLN A 189 18.51 6.77 13.65
C GLN A 189 18.84 7.77 14.77
N THR A 190 18.43 7.43 15.99
CA THR A 190 18.84 8.20 17.16
C THR A 190 20.26 7.77 17.54
N GLN A 191 21.27 8.49 17.07
CA GLN A 191 22.58 8.50 17.71
C GLN A 191 22.46 9.26 19.03
N ARG A 192 22.61 8.57 20.16
CA ARG A 192 22.99 9.18 21.44
C ARG A 192 24.34 8.61 21.85
N GLY A 193 25.37 9.45 21.79
CA GLY A 193 26.65 9.21 22.45
C GLY A 193 26.65 9.84 23.85
N ARG A 194 27.03 9.07 24.88
CA ARG A 194 27.95 9.47 25.97
C ARG A 194 28.36 8.25 26.83
N SER A 195 29.67 8.00 26.87
CA SER A 195 30.46 7.06 27.70
C SER A 195 30.59 7.57 29.18
N PRO A 196 31.37 6.96 30.14
CA PRO A 196 32.12 5.66 30.20
C PRO A 196 32.13 4.87 31.57
N ARG A 197 32.20 3.51 31.52
CA ARG A 197 32.91 2.51 32.44
C ARG A 197 32.58 2.45 33.98
N PRO A 198 33.04 1.45 34.80
CA PRO A 198 33.51 0.04 34.60
C PRO A 198 33.05 -1.02 35.67
N PHE A 199 33.45 -2.31 35.47
CA PHE A 199 33.49 -3.49 36.39
C PHE A 199 32.14 -4.13 36.83
N SER A 200 31.93 -5.46 36.87
CA SER A 200 32.73 -6.51 37.53
C SER A 200 32.43 -7.93 36.98
N ALA A 201 33.42 -8.83 37.10
CA ALA A 201 33.33 -10.28 36.86
C ALA A 201 32.61 -11.03 38.01
N PRO A 202 32.40 -12.35 37.89
CA PRO A 202 33.24 -13.25 38.69
C PRO A 202 33.72 -14.56 38.02
N ASN A 203 34.95 -14.94 38.40
CA ASN A 203 35.61 -16.25 38.63
C ASN A 203 34.89 -17.55 38.20
N GLY A 204 35.55 -18.63 37.76
CA GLY A 204 36.94 -19.10 37.71
C GLY A 204 36.86 -20.57 37.22
N THR A 205 37.84 -21.20 36.56
CA THR A 205 38.97 -21.93 37.18
C THR A 205 39.77 -22.60 36.04
N TYR A 206 41.10 -22.45 36.01
CA TYR A 206 42.07 -23.23 35.20
C TYR A 206 42.73 -24.30 36.09
N PRO A 207 43.41 -25.35 35.55
CA PRO A 207 44.87 -25.28 35.32
C PRO A 207 45.38 -26.23 34.19
N PRO A 208 46.70 -26.44 33.97
CA PRO A 208 47.77 -25.47 33.72
C PRO A 208 48.63 -25.79 32.46
N GLN A 209 49.52 -24.85 32.12
CA GLN A 209 50.52 -24.86 31.03
C GLN A 209 51.72 -25.83 31.29
N PRO A 210 52.71 -25.90 30.37
CA PRO A 210 53.88 -25.01 30.55
C PRO A 210 54.47 -24.39 29.26
N ALA A 211 55.28 -23.37 29.52
CA ALA A 211 55.88 -22.38 28.63
C ALA A 211 57.20 -22.78 27.95
N ARG A 212 57.61 -22.01 26.91
CA ARG A 212 58.89 -21.24 26.75
C ARG A 212 59.03 -20.78 25.28
N ARG A 213 59.25 -19.47 24.99
CA ARG A 213 60.54 -18.77 24.73
C ARG A 213 61.45 -19.55 23.75
N ALA A 214 62.06 -19.02 22.68
CA ALA A 214 62.49 -17.67 22.30
C ALA A 214 62.84 -17.60 20.79
N LEU A 215 63.29 -16.42 20.35
CA LEU A 215 63.71 -15.97 19.04
C LEU A 215 64.78 -16.84 18.34
N SER A 216 64.76 -16.92 17.00
CA SER A 216 65.83 -16.42 16.10
C SER A 216 65.63 -16.88 14.65
N CYS A 217 65.75 -15.94 13.73
CA CYS A 217 65.92 -16.11 12.30
C CYS A 217 67.35 -16.56 11.95
N HIS A 218 67.51 -17.46 10.97
CA HIS A 218 68.48 -17.41 9.85
C HIS A 218 68.54 -18.72 9.04
N SER A 219 68.66 -18.54 7.71
CA SER A 219 69.36 -19.39 6.72
C SER A 219 68.65 -20.62 6.10
N GLU A 220 68.06 -20.35 4.93
CA GLU A 220 68.20 -21.03 3.62
C GLU A 220 68.17 -22.58 3.48
N SER A 221 67.09 -22.99 2.79
CA SER A 221 67.00 -23.91 1.64
C SER A 221 67.32 -25.41 1.79
N LEU A 222 66.29 -26.25 1.58
CA LEU A 222 66.14 -27.25 0.49
C LEU A 222 64.76 -27.96 0.62
N PRO A 223 64.27 -28.71 -0.40
CA PRO A 223 62.95 -28.53 -0.99
C PRO A 223 61.80 -29.27 -0.27
N VAL A 224 60.65 -28.59 -0.18
CA VAL A 224 59.42 -29.13 0.42
C VAL A 224 58.72 -30.08 -0.57
N PRO A 225 58.47 -31.35 -0.21
CA PRO A 225 57.53 -32.20 -0.90
C PRO A 225 56.10 -31.81 -0.51
N ILE A 226 55.25 -31.69 -1.52
CA ILE A 226 53.82 -31.40 -1.46
C ILE A 226 53.15 -32.26 -0.39
N ARG A 227 52.83 -31.66 0.76
CA ARG A 227 51.92 -32.22 1.75
C ARG A 227 50.65 -31.40 1.65
N ARG A 228 49.58 -32.04 1.13
CA ARG A 228 48.22 -31.51 1.05
C ARG A 228 47.86 -30.82 2.37
N GLU A 229 47.94 -29.50 2.38
CA GLU A 229 47.18 -28.72 3.34
C GLU A 229 45.72 -28.93 2.96
N GLN A 230 45.06 -29.75 3.78
CA GLN A 230 43.62 -29.68 3.93
C GLN A 230 43.32 -28.24 4.36
N SER A 231 43.19 -27.36 3.38
CA SER A 231 42.53 -26.10 3.56
C SER A 231 41.14 -26.46 4.05
N ARG A 232 40.90 -26.30 5.35
CA ARG A 232 39.57 -26.01 5.85
C ARG A 232 39.19 -24.62 5.30
N GLN A 233 39.06 -24.53 3.98
CA GLN A 233 38.21 -23.54 3.35
C GLN A 233 36.83 -23.93 3.86
N SER A 234 36.30 -23.12 4.77
CA SER A 234 34.86 -23.00 4.93
C SER A 234 34.29 -22.91 3.51
N GLN A 235 33.73 -24.01 3.01
CA GLN A 235 33.05 -24.02 1.73
C GLN A 235 31.94 -22.99 1.89
N GLN A 236 32.15 -21.79 1.39
CA GLN A 236 31.07 -20.84 1.23
C GLN A 236 30.08 -21.54 0.31
N GLU A 237 28.87 -21.81 0.80
CA GLU A 237 27.78 -22.39 0.02
C GLU A 237 27.42 -21.39 -1.09
N LEU A 238 28.11 -21.49 -2.22
CA LEU A 238 27.99 -20.61 -3.37
C LEU A 238 26.96 -21.21 -4.33
N TYR A 239 25.89 -20.47 -4.60
CA TYR A 239 24.96 -20.82 -5.67
C TYR A 239 25.60 -20.55 -7.02
N LYS A 240 25.57 -21.54 -7.92
CA LYS A 240 25.89 -21.35 -9.33
C LYS A 240 24.79 -20.48 -9.96
N PHE A 241 25.15 -19.36 -10.58
CA PHE A 241 24.21 -18.36 -11.10
C PHE A 241 24.65 -17.74 -12.44
N ASN A 242 24.98 -18.60 -13.41
CA ASN A 242 25.63 -18.24 -14.68
C ASN A 242 24.92 -18.77 -15.94
N THR A 243 23.77 -19.41 -15.81
CA THR A 243 22.93 -19.86 -16.93
C THR A 243 22.29 -18.64 -17.64
N ASN A 244 21.95 -18.76 -18.92
CA ASN A 244 21.23 -17.72 -19.67
C ASN A 244 20.02 -18.36 -20.39
N PRO A 245 18.77 -18.05 -19.98
CA PRO A 245 18.41 -17.17 -18.87
C PRO A 245 18.85 -17.72 -17.50
N ARG A 246 19.22 -16.82 -16.57
CA ARG A 246 19.69 -17.16 -15.21
C ARG A 246 18.61 -17.84 -14.39
N GLY A 247 17.36 -17.57 -14.69
CA GLY A 247 16.24 -18.22 -14.05
C GLY A 247 14.91 -17.62 -14.46
N VAL A 248 13.88 -17.93 -13.68
CA VAL A 248 12.52 -17.40 -13.89
C VAL A 248 12.26 -16.28 -12.90
N CYS A 249 11.79 -15.15 -13.40
CA CYS A 249 11.29 -14.05 -12.59
C CYS A 249 9.81 -13.86 -12.84
N VAL A 250 9.00 -14.01 -11.80
CA VAL A 250 7.55 -13.81 -11.86
C VAL A 250 7.24 -12.49 -11.19
N ILE A 251 6.51 -11.61 -11.89
CA ILE A 251 6.11 -10.31 -11.36
C ILE A 251 4.58 -10.29 -11.32
N ILE A 252 4.01 -10.15 -10.14
CA ILE A 252 2.58 -9.94 -9.91
C ILE A 252 2.39 -8.49 -9.50
N ASP A 253 1.87 -7.67 -10.40
CA ASP A 253 1.59 -6.26 -10.16
C ASP A 253 0.09 -5.98 -10.16
N CYS A 254 -0.53 -6.14 -9.00
CA CYS A 254 -1.96 -5.91 -8.80
C CYS A 254 -2.33 -4.42 -8.72
N VAL A 255 -1.34 -3.51 -8.68
CA VAL A 255 -1.52 -2.07 -8.50
C VAL A 255 -1.17 -1.27 -9.74
N GLY A 256 -0.38 -1.86 -10.65
CA GLY A 256 0.04 -1.25 -11.90
C GLY A 256 1.10 -0.16 -11.72
N ASN A 257 1.92 -0.24 -10.68
CA ASN A 257 2.91 0.79 -10.35
C ASN A 257 4.27 0.51 -11.03
N ASP A 258 4.99 -0.49 -10.54
CA ASP A 258 6.41 -0.71 -10.87
C ASP A 258 6.65 -1.98 -11.72
N GLY A 259 5.60 -2.68 -12.14
CA GLY A 259 5.72 -3.95 -12.85
C GLY A 259 6.58 -3.90 -14.12
N ASP A 260 6.43 -2.84 -14.94
CA ASP A 260 7.21 -2.68 -16.19
C ASP A 260 8.68 -2.36 -15.91
N MET A 261 8.95 -1.55 -14.88
CA MET A 261 10.31 -1.20 -14.47
C MET A 261 11.05 -2.45 -13.96
N LEU A 262 10.39 -3.26 -13.13
CA LEU A 262 10.93 -4.53 -12.65
C LEU A 262 11.14 -5.51 -13.81
N GLU A 263 10.22 -5.56 -14.78
CA GLU A 263 10.37 -6.41 -15.95
C GLU A 263 11.63 -6.05 -16.75
N GLN A 264 11.84 -4.77 -17.05
CA GLN A 264 13.04 -4.29 -17.74
C GLN A 264 14.31 -4.62 -16.94
N THR A 265 14.27 -4.41 -15.61
CA THR A 265 15.40 -4.67 -14.71
C THR A 265 15.79 -6.16 -14.72
N PHE A 266 14.84 -7.06 -14.53
CA PHE A 266 15.14 -8.50 -14.48
C PHE A 266 15.46 -9.08 -15.86
N LYS A 267 14.91 -8.54 -16.96
CA LYS A 267 15.37 -8.86 -18.32
C LYS A 267 16.84 -8.44 -18.53
N ALA A 268 17.23 -7.25 -18.06
CA ALA A 268 18.62 -6.78 -18.11
C ALA A 268 19.56 -7.64 -17.27
N LEU A 269 19.05 -8.26 -16.20
CA LEU A 269 19.76 -9.26 -15.40
C LEU A 269 19.73 -10.67 -16.01
N HIS A 270 19.22 -10.83 -17.24
CA HIS A 270 19.10 -12.09 -17.97
C HIS A 270 18.16 -13.13 -17.35
N PHE A 271 17.06 -12.71 -16.72
CA PHE A 271 15.99 -13.61 -16.33
C PHE A 271 14.96 -13.77 -17.44
N ASN A 272 14.31 -14.94 -17.48
CA ASN A 272 13.05 -15.09 -18.19
C ASN A 272 11.94 -14.50 -17.33
N VAL A 273 11.38 -13.35 -17.74
CA VAL A 273 10.41 -12.60 -16.94
C VAL A 273 8.98 -12.87 -17.40
N ILE A 274 8.09 -13.16 -16.45
CA ILE A 274 6.66 -13.31 -16.65
C ILE A 274 5.97 -12.24 -15.80
N LEU A 275 5.41 -11.21 -16.46
CA LEU A 275 4.69 -10.12 -15.81
C LEU A 275 3.18 -10.33 -15.93
N HIS A 276 2.50 -10.30 -14.79
CA HIS A 276 1.05 -10.27 -14.70
C HIS A 276 0.61 -8.98 -14.00
N LYS A 277 -0.36 -8.28 -14.61
CA LYS A 277 -0.94 -7.06 -14.04
C LYS A 277 -2.39 -7.27 -13.65
N TRP A 278 -2.84 -6.53 -12.63
CA TRP A 278 -4.24 -6.42 -12.26
C TRP A 278 -4.92 -7.76 -11.93
N LEU A 279 -4.17 -8.70 -11.36
CA LEU A 279 -4.72 -10.00 -11.01
C LEU A 279 -5.53 -9.98 -9.71
N SER A 280 -6.64 -10.70 -9.73
CA SER A 280 -7.44 -11.10 -8.59
C SER A 280 -6.65 -12.07 -7.68
N VAL A 281 -7.17 -12.38 -6.48
CA VAL A 281 -6.51 -13.35 -5.58
C VAL A 281 -6.49 -14.75 -6.21
N GLU A 282 -7.59 -15.15 -6.83
CA GLU A 282 -7.74 -16.47 -7.45
C GLU A 282 -6.90 -16.60 -8.72
N GLU A 283 -6.85 -15.52 -9.51
CA GLU A 283 -6.01 -15.44 -10.70
C GLU A 283 -4.52 -15.47 -10.33
N THR A 284 -4.13 -14.77 -9.27
CA THR A 284 -2.75 -14.79 -8.75
C THR A 284 -2.34 -16.19 -8.34
N LEU A 285 -3.20 -16.91 -7.61
CA LEU A 285 -2.94 -18.30 -7.23
C LEU A 285 -2.84 -19.22 -8.46
N SER A 286 -3.70 -19.00 -9.46
CA SER A 286 -3.70 -19.75 -10.71
C SER A 286 -2.43 -19.51 -11.53
N ALA A 287 -1.98 -18.26 -11.61
CA ALA A 287 -0.71 -17.89 -12.25
C ALA A 287 0.48 -18.61 -11.58
N PHE A 288 0.57 -18.59 -10.25
CA PHE A 288 1.63 -19.32 -9.55
C PHE A 288 1.59 -20.83 -9.80
N ARG A 289 0.40 -21.44 -9.81
CA ARG A 289 0.25 -22.86 -10.13
C ARG A 289 0.72 -23.17 -11.55
N GLU A 290 0.45 -22.29 -12.50
CA GLU A 290 0.88 -22.46 -13.88
C GLU A 290 2.40 -22.39 -14.01
N ILE A 291 3.06 -21.49 -13.29
CA ILE A 291 4.53 -21.43 -13.23
C ILE A 291 5.11 -22.73 -12.67
N VAL A 292 4.54 -23.26 -11.58
CA VAL A 292 5.00 -24.53 -10.98
C VAL A 292 4.82 -25.72 -11.94
N ARG A 293 3.89 -25.65 -12.89
CA ARG A 293 3.73 -26.68 -13.94
C ARG A 293 4.81 -26.63 -15.01
N GLN A 294 5.51 -25.51 -15.19
CA GLN A 294 6.60 -25.35 -16.15
C GLN A 294 7.91 -26.00 -15.65
N ARG A 295 7.85 -27.31 -15.38
CA ARG A 295 8.92 -28.06 -14.71
C ARG A 295 10.27 -27.96 -15.42
N GLU A 296 10.29 -28.13 -16.73
CA GLU A 296 11.53 -28.09 -17.53
C GLU A 296 12.25 -26.73 -17.44
N VAL A 297 11.49 -25.64 -17.40
CA VAL A 297 12.04 -24.29 -17.30
C VAL A 297 12.62 -24.05 -15.89
N LEU A 298 11.89 -24.46 -14.85
CA LEU A 298 12.33 -24.32 -13.46
C LEU A 298 13.53 -25.23 -13.12
N GLU A 299 13.61 -26.40 -13.73
CA GLU A 299 14.72 -27.35 -13.54
C GLU A 299 16.03 -26.81 -14.14
N ARG A 300 15.96 -26.09 -15.26
CA ARG A 300 17.14 -25.47 -15.89
C ARG A 300 17.53 -24.11 -15.29
N ALA A 301 16.61 -23.46 -14.59
CA ALA A 301 16.88 -22.18 -13.92
C ALA A 301 17.93 -22.35 -12.82
N ASP A 302 18.84 -21.39 -12.66
CA ASP A 302 19.77 -21.36 -11.53
C ASP A 302 19.10 -20.81 -10.26
N GLY A 303 18.04 -20.01 -10.40
CA GLY A 303 17.22 -19.57 -9.28
C GLY A 303 15.87 -19.02 -9.70
N PHE A 304 15.08 -18.66 -8.69
CA PHE A 304 13.72 -18.18 -8.86
C PHE A 304 13.56 -16.82 -8.18
N VAL A 305 12.93 -15.89 -8.88
CA VAL A 305 12.57 -14.57 -8.35
C VAL A 305 11.06 -14.40 -8.44
N CYS A 306 10.45 -13.91 -7.36
CA CYS A 306 9.06 -13.52 -7.35
C CYS A 306 8.93 -12.11 -6.78
N CYS A 307 8.45 -11.19 -7.61
CA CYS A 307 8.10 -9.85 -7.21
C CYS A 307 6.57 -9.76 -7.07
N ILE A 308 6.10 -9.29 -5.92
CA ILE A 308 4.67 -9.12 -5.64
C ILE A 308 4.47 -7.66 -5.25
N ILE A 309 3.71 -6.94 -6.06
CA ILE A 309 3.25 -5.58 -5.84
C ILE A 309 1.74 -5.65 -5.68
N SER A 310 1.24 -5.55 -4.45
CA SER A 310 -0.18 -5.79 -4.19
C SER A 310 -0.70 -4.98 -3.00
N ARG A 311 -2.02 -4.75 -2.95
CA ARG A 311 -2.69 -4.31 -1.73
C ARG A 311 -2.72 -5.48 -0.74
N GLY A 312 -2.46 -5.25 0.55
CA GLY A 312 -2.41 -6.38 1.50
C GLY A 312 -2.05 -6.04 2.94
N THR A 313 -2.05 -7.06 3.79
CA THR A 313 -1.59 -7.02 5.19
C THR A 313 -0.15 -7.49 5.30
N GLU A 314 0.40 -7.54 6.52
CA GLU A 314 1.69 -8.18 6.80
C GLU A 314 1.82 -9.59 6.25
N SER A 315 0.73 -10.37 6.26
CA SER A 315 0.75 -11.80 5.94
C SER A 315 -0.03 -12.18 4.69
N HIS A 316 -0.86 -11.28 4.12
CA HIS A 316 -1.76 -11.62 3.00
C HIS A 316 -1.65 -10.61 1.85
N LEU A 317 -1.71 -11.11 0.61
CA LEU A 317 -1.93 -10.30 -0.60
C LEU A 317 -3.42 -10.33 -0.98
N LEU A 318 -3.98 -9.21 -1.40
CA LEU A 318 -5.42 -9.08 -1.71
C LEU A 318 -5.70 -8.98 -3.22
N GLY A 319 -4.67 -8.86 -4.05
CA GLY A 319 -4.87 -8.70 -5.49
C GLY A 319 -5.68 -7.44 -5.82
N THR A 320 -6.54 -7.53 -6.82
CA THR A 320 -7.56 -6.51 -7.13
C THR A 320 -8.82 -6.63 -6.26
N ASP A 321 -9.00 -7.76 -5.55
CA ASP A 321 -10.24 -8.06 -4.82
C ASP A 321 -10.17 -7.57 -3.37
N LEU A 322 -10.82 -6.44 -3.09
CA LEU A 322 -10.81 -5.82 -1.77
C LEU A 322 -11.60 -6.60 -0.69
N TYR A 323 -12.43 -7.58 -1.08
CA TYR A 323 -13.35 -8.30 -0.19
C TYR A 323 -12.97 -9.76 0.07
N ASN A 324 -11.91 -10.27 -0.57
CA ASN A 324 -11.45 -11.64 -0.36
C ASN A 324 -10.56 -11.69 0.90
N ARG A 325 -10.50 -12.85 1.58
CA ARG A 325 -9.61 -13.07 2.74
C ARG A 325 -8.12 -12.90 2.42
N GLY A 326 -7.78 -12.76 1.14
CA GLY A 326 -6.43 -12.64 0.65
C GLY A 326 -5.72 -13.97 0.55
N LEU A 327 -4.64 -14.00 -0.22
CA LEU A 327 -3.75 -15.14 -0.31
C LEU A 327 -2.56 -14.93 0.63
N GLY A 328 -2.44 -15.81 1.62
CA GLY A 328 -1.34 -15.78 2.57
C GLY A 328 0.01 -15.89 1.86
N LEU A 329 0.95 -14.99 2.17
CA LEU A 329 2.28 -14.95 1.57
C LEU A 329 3.07 -16.23 1.88
N ASP A 330 2.85 -16.84 3.04
CA ASP A 330 3.46 -18.13 3.38
C ASP A 330 2.91 -19.27 2.53
N ASN A 331 1.63 -19.20 2.12
CA ASN A 331 1.08 -20.14 1.15
C ASN A 331 1.74 -19.97 -0.22
N VAL A 332 2.00 -18.73 -0.64
CA VAL A 332 2.74 -18.46 -1.88
C VAL A 332 4.16 -19.02 -1.80
N ARG A 333 4.92 -18.69 -0.75
CA ARG A 333 6.28 -19.20 -0.53
C ARG A 333 6.31 -20.73 -0.51
N ARG A 334 5.31 -21.36 0.13
CA ARG A 334 5.19 -22.81 0.22
C ARG A 334 5.10 -23.48 -1.15
N LEU A 335 4.45 -22.87 -2.14
CA LEU A 335 4.36 -23.41 -3.51
C LEU A 335 5.74 -23.60 -4.16
N PHE A 336 6.74 -22.84 -3.74
CA PHE A 336 8.08 -22.85 -4.31
C PHE A 336 9.13 -23.48 -3.37
N THR A 337 8.70 -24.14 -2.29
CA THR A 337 9.61 -24.92 -1.42
C THR A 337 10.19 -26.14 -2.14
N ALA A 338 11.25 -26.73 -1.59
CA ALA A 338 11.86 -27.92 -2.18
C ALA A 338 10.90 -29.12 -2.20
N GLU A 339 10.01 -29.20 -1.21
CA GLU A 339 9.01 -30.26 -1.08
C GLU A 339 7.87 -30.08 -2.10
N ALA A 340 7.36 -28.85 -2.27
CA ALA A 340 6.25 -28.57 -3.18
C ALA A 340 6.70 -28.41 -4.64
N CYS A 341 7.92 -27.91 -4.87
CA CYS A 341 8.53 -27.73 -6.18
C CYS A 341 9.97 -28.27 -6.18
N PRO A 342 10.16 -29.60 -6.35
CA PRO A 342 11.48 -30.24 -6.33
C PRO A 342 12.47 -29.69 -7.36
N MET A 343 11.97 -29.14 -8.46
CA MET A 343 12.79 -28.51 -9.51
C MET A 343 13.60 -27.30 -9.02
N LEU A 344 13.16 -26.70 -7.90
CA LEU A 344 13.83 -25.60 -7.23
C LEU A 344 14.67 -26.05 -6.02
N ALA A 345 14.73 -27.34 -5.69
CA ALA A 345 15.50 -27.81 -4.53
C ALA A 345 16.98 -27.40 -4.64
N GLY A 346 17.55 -26.87 -3.54
CA GLY A 346 18.93 -26.38 -3.51
C GLY A 346 19.21 -25.07 -4.27
N LYS A 347 18.21 -24.47 -4.93
CA LYS A 347 18.35 -23.21 -5.69
C LYS A 347 17.89 -21.99 -4.89
N PRO A 348 18.49 -20.80 -5.06
CA PRO A 348 18.04 -19.57 -4.40
C PRO A 348 16.64 -19.17 -4.87
N LYS A 349 15.80 -18.75 -3.91
CA LYS A 349 14.45 -18.20 -4.13
C LYS A 349 14.38 -16.83 -3.49
N LEU A 350 14.22 -15.80 -4.31
CA LEU A 350 14.12 -14.42 -3.84
C LEU A 350 12.68 -13.95 -3.97
N PHE A 351 12.12 -13.43 -2.87
CA PHE A 351 10.78 -12.86 -2.83
C PHE A 351 10.90 -11.38 -2.48
N PHE A 352 10.53 -10.52 -3.43
CA PHE A 352 10.42 -9.08 -3.24
C PHE A 352 8.93 -8.75 -3.10
N ILE A 353 8.52 -8.25 -1.95
CA ILE A 353 7.11 -8.03 -1.65
C ILE A 353 6.93 -6.57 -1.28
N GLN A 354 6.36 -5.79 -2.20
CA GLN A 354 5.93 -4.43 -1.98
C GLN A 354 4.42 -4.44 -1.75
N ARG A 355 4.03 -3.96 -0.57
CA ARG A 355 2.62 -3.99 -0.15
C ARG A 355 2.12 -2.60 0.11
N TYR A 356 0.98 -2.30 -0.50
CA TYR A 356 0.23 -1.10 -0.20
C TYR A 356 -0.78 -1.44 0.88
N THR A 357 -0.53 -0.96 2.10
CA THR A 357 -1.47 -1.14 3.20
C THR A 357 -2.75 -0.38 2.92
N HIS A 358 -3.84 -1.12 2.75
CA HIS A 358 -5.16 -0.51 2.81
C HIS A 358 -5.54 -0.30 4.29
N PRO A 359 -5.96 0.90 4.74
CA PRO A 359 -6.18 1.22 6.17
C PRO A 359 -7.16 0.30 6.92
N ARG A 360 -7.90 -0.56 6.21
CA ARG A 360 -8.90 -1.46 6.78
C ARG A 360 -8.38 -2.83 7.21
N VAL A 361 -7.13 -3.19 6.91
CA VAL A 361 -6.68 -4.59 7.07
C VAL A 361 -5.63 -4.80 8.18
N SER A 362 -5.14 -3.72 8.80
CA SER A 362 -4.35 -3.80 10.03
C SER A 362 -5.18 -4.18 11.27
N ALA A 363 -6.51 -3.99 11.23
CA ALA A 363 -7.42 -4.30 12.35
C ALA A 363 -7.91 -5.77 12.37
N LEU A 364 -7.73 -6.53 11.28
CA LEU A 364 -8.24 -7.91 11.15
C LEU A 364 -7.19 -8.99 11.48
N CYS A 365 -5.91 -8.62 11.63
CA CYS A 365 -4.82 -9.59 11.87
C CYS A 365 -4.34 -9.64 13.33
N GLN A 366 -4.95 -8.89 14.27
CA GLN A 366 -4.58 -8.97 15.69
C GLN A 366 -5.38 -10.01 16.50
N ASP A 367 -6.41 -10.62 15.93
CA ASP A 367 -7.31 -11.55 16.65
C ASP A 367 -7.31 -12.97 16.08
N VAL A 368 -6.12 -13.57 15.85
CA VAL A 368 -6.02 -15.03 15.70
C VAL A 368 -5.12 -15.57 16.82
N PRO A 369 -5.69 -16.19 17.87
CA PRO A 369 -4.90 -16.94 18.82
C PRO A 369 -4.26 -18.10 18.08
N SER A 370 -2.94 -18.20 18.15
CA SER A 370 -2.21 -19.42 17.82
C SER A 370 -2.64 -20.51 18.80
N GLY A 371 -3.53 -21.39 18.32
CA GLY A 371 -3.93 -22.63 18.96
C GLY A 371 -3.09 -23.81 18.49
#